data_AF-A0A3B0U4R5-F1
#
_entry.id   AF-A0A3B0U4R5-F1
#
_cell.length_a   1.000
_cell.length_b   1.000
_cell.length_c   1.000
_cell.angle_alpha   90.00
_cell.angle_beta   90.00
_cell.angle_gamma   90.00
#
_symmetry.space_group_name_H-M   'P 1'
#
loop_
_entity.id
_entity.type
_entity.pdbx_description
1 polymer ?
#
loop_
_entity_poly.entity_id
_entity_poly.type
_entity_poly.pdbx_seq_one_letter_code
_entity_poly.pdbx_strand_id
1 'polypeptide(L)'
;MSYLFTSESVSEGHPDKVADQISDALVDNFLAFDSNSKIACETLVTTGQVILAGEVKSKTYLDVQKIARDVINKIGYTKSEYMFDGNSCGVFSSIHEQSQDINQGVDRDSKEQQGAGDQGMMFGYATKETENFMPLALDLSHKILVELAELRKENNEITYLRPDSKSQVTIEYTDNNVPLRIKDIVVSTQHDDFGPNDEAMLAKIKNDIITVLIPRVIAKLPASIKVLFNDAIIYHVNPTGKFVIGGPHGDTGLTGRKIIVDTYGGKGAHGGGAFSGKDPSKVDRSAAYATRHIAKNLVAAGVADEILIQVSYAIGVVEP
;
A
#
# COMPACT_ATOMS: atom_id res chain seq x y z
N MET A 1 -5.55 18.78 25.04
CA MET A 1 -6.67 17.82 25.05
C MET A 1 -6.18 16.52 24.46
N SER A 2 -6.38 15.41 25.18
CA SER A 2 -6.09 14.10 24.64
C SER A 2 -6.99 13.87 23.43
N TYR A 3 -6.47 13.19 22.43
CA TYR A 3 -7.20 12.99 21.19
C TYR A 3 -6.97 11.58 20.66
N LEU A 4 -7.93 11.12 19.86
CA LEU A 4 -7.85 9.84 19.18
C LEU A 4 -7.43 10.08 17.74
N PHE A 5 -6.49 9.30 17.26
CA PHE A 5 -6.09 9.31 15.87
C PHE A 5 -6.06 7.89 15.32
N THR A 6 -6.56 7.74 14.11
CA THR A 6 -6.76 6.45 13.47
C THR A 6 -6.08 6.44 12.11
N SER A 7 -5.37 5.36 11.83
CA SER A 7 -4.90 5.03 10.49
C SER A 7 -5.38 3.63 10.12
N GLU A 8 -5.38 3.35 8.82
CA GLU A 8 -5.76 2.05 8.28
C GLU A 8 -4.74 1.54 7.25
N SER A 9 -4.82 0.25 6.96
CA SER A 9 -4.10 -0.40 5.87
C SER A 9 -5.01 -1.41 5.18
N VAL A 10 -4.62 -1.80 3.98
CA VAL A 10 -5.22 -2.91 3.24
C VAL A 10 -4.11 -3.87 2.78
N SER A 11 -4.45 -5.14 2.55
CA SER A 11 -3.47 -6.18 2.23
C SER A 11 -3.03 -6.14 0.78
N GLU A 12 -2.02 -6.93 0.43
CA GLU A 12 -1.62 -7.19 -0.96
C GLU A 12 -2.74 -7.81 -1.82
N GLY A 13 -3.79 -8.39 -1.20
CA GLY A 13 -4.94 -8.94 -1.91
C GLY A 13 -6.07 -7.95 -2.14
N HIS A 14 -6.06 -6.79 -1.48
CA HIS A 14 -7.09 -5.76 -1.73
C HIS A 14 -7.06 -5.34 -3.21
N PRO A 15 -8.20 -5.22 -3.91
CA PRO A 15 -8.22 -5.02 -5.36
C PRO A 15 -7.45 -3.78 -5.83
N ASP A 16 -7.54 -2.65 -5.13
CA ASP A 16 -6.69 -1.48 -5.43
C ASP A 16 -5.17 -1.79 -5.27
N LYS A 17 -4.79 -2.59 -4.27
CA LYS A 17 -3.38 -3.00 -4.10
C LYS A 17 -2.94 -4.07 -5.07
N VAL A 18 -3.85 -4.90 -5.58
CA VAL A 18 -3.56 -5.77 -6.73
C VAL A 18 -3.22 -4.89 -7.95
N ALA A 19 -4.01 -3.85 -8.21
CA ALA A 19 -3.75 -2.92 -9.32
C ALA A 19 -2.42 -2.16 -9.16
N ASP A 20 -2.12 -1.64 -7.96
CA ASP A 20 -0.84 -1.00 -7.67
C ASP A 20 0.35 -1.94 -7.92
N GLN A 21 0.29 -3.18 -7.41
CA GLN A 21 1.36 -4.17 -7.57
C GLN A 21 1.57 -4.59 -9.02
N ILE A 22 0.50 -4.75 -9.81
CA ILE A 22 0.62 -5.05 -11.24
C ILE A 22 1.28 -3.88 -11.97
N SER A 23 0.86 -2.64 -11.67
CA SER A 23 1.41 -1.45 -12.31
C SER A 23 2.90 -1.26 -12.00
N ASP A 24 3.30 -1.48 -10.75
CA ASP A 24 4.72 -1.43 -10.38
C ASP A 24 5.53 -2.60 -10.93
N ALA A 25 4.96 -3.80 -11.06
CA ALA A 25 5.65 -4.91 -11.70
C ALA A 25 5.94 -4.62 -13.19
N LEU A 26 5.05 -3.90 -13.88
CA LEU A 26 5.34 -3.40 -15.23
C LEU A 26 6.49 -2.39 -15.21
N VAL A 27 6.48 -1.44 -14.26
CA VAL A 27 7.56 -0.46 -14.11
C VAL A 27 8.91 -1.15 -13.90
N ASP A 28 8.97 -2.09 -12.96
CA ASP A 28 10.18 -2.86 -12.64
C ASP A 28 10.72 -3.60 -13.86
N ASN A 29 9.85 -4.28 -14.61
CA ASN A 29 10.28 -5.01 -15.80
C ASN A 29 10.76 -4.07 -16.90
N PHE A 30 10.07 -2.96 -17.17
CA PHE A 30 10.52 -2.01 -18.19
C PHE A 30 11.87 -1.40 -17.82
N LEU A 31 12.07 -0.99 -16.55
CA LEU A 31 13.33 -0.41 -16.10
C LEU A 31 14.47 -1.42 -16.03
N ALA A 32 14.18 -2.70 -15.75
CA ALA A 32 15.18 -3.76 -15.71
C ALA A 32 15.84 -4.01 -17.08
N PHE A 33 15.06 -3.90 -18.17
CA PHE A 33 15.55 -4.12 -19.53
C PHE A 33 15.87 -2.83 -20.28
N ASP A 34 15.26 -1.71 -19.92
CA ASP A 34 15.55 -0.37 -20.45
C ASP A 34 15.42 0.69 -19.34
N SER A 35 16.55 1.01 -18.71
CA SER A 35 16.66 2.01 -17.63
C SER A 35 16.22 3.43 -18.00
N ASN A 36 16.02 3.73 -19.29
CA ASN A 36 15.54 5.05 -19.76
C ASN A 36 14.04 5.04 -20.10
N SER A 37 13.34 3.94 -19.83
CA SER A 37 11.91 3.84 -20.10
C SER A 37 11.12 4.94 -19.39
N LYS A 38 10.19 5.57 -20.11
CA LYS A 38 9.19 6.47 -19.53
C LYS A 38 7.88 5.71 -19.41
N ILE A 39 7.37 5.61 -18.20
CA ILE A 39 6.28 4.68 -17.85
C ILE A 39 5.24 5.44 -17.02
N ALA A 40 3.99 5.33 -17.46
CA ALA A 40 2.78 5.73 -16.74
C ALA A 40 1.72 4.66 -16.99
N CYS A 41 1.83 3.53 -16.29
CA CYS A 41 0.92 2.39 -16.45
C CYS A 41 -0.17 2.44 -15.38
N GLU A 42 -1.41 2.28 -15.82
CA GLU A 42 -2.58 2.19 -14.95
C GLU A 42 -3.17 0.79 -15.08
N THR A 43 -3.63 0.24 -13.95
CA THR A 43 -4.29 -1.06 -13.89
C THR A 43 -5.68 -0.91 -13.30
N LEU A 44 -6.66 -1.52 -13.95
CA LEU A 44 -7.98 -1.77 -13.39
C LEU A 44 -8.16 -3.29 -13.23
N VAL A 45 -8.64 -3.71 -12.07
CA VAL A 45 -9.01 -5.10 -11.80
C VAL A 45 -10.47 -5.20 -11.40
N THR A 46 -11.17 -6.19 -11.93
CA THR A 46 -12.57 -6.47 -11.58
C THR A 46 -12.85 -7.96 -11.76
N THR A 47 -14.11 -8.38 -11.65
CA THR A 47 -14.51 -9.79 -11.75
C THR A 47 -13.95 -10.44 -13.02
N GLY A 48 -13.04 -11.40 -12.83
CA GLY A 48 -12.41 -12.17 -13.89
C GLY A 48 -11.56 -11.38 -14.90
N GLN A 49 -11.25 -10.10 -14.65
CA GLN A 49 -10.60 -9.23 -15.63
C GLN A 49 -9.52 -8.32 -15.04
N VAL A 50 -8.47 -8.11 -15.84
CA VAL A 50 -7.41 -7.12 -15.65
C VAL A 50 -7.32 -6.28 -16.92
N ILE A 51 -7.37 -4.97 -16.77
CA ILE A 51 -7.21 -4.00 -17.85
C ILE A 51 -5.95 -3.19 -17.56
N LEU A 52 -4.98 -3.27 -18.46
CA LEU A 52 -3.74 -2.51 -18.43
C LEU A 52 -3.86 -1.37 -19.44
N ALA A 53 -3.58 -0.14 -19.02
CA ALA A 53 -3.66 1.05 -19.86
C ALA A 53 -2.52 2.03 -19.53
N GLY A 54 -2.48 3.14 -20.27
CA GLY A 54 -1.51 4.22 -20.07
C GLY A 54 -0.37 4.20 -21.08
N GLU A 55 0.68 4.95 -20.77
CA GLU A 55 1.73 5.30 -21.72
C GLU A 55 3.08 4.69 -21.38
N VAL A 56 3.72 4.07 -22.36
CA VAL A 56 5.09 3.58 -22.25
C VAL A 56 5.92 3.98 -23.46
N LYS A 57 7.06 4.62 -23.20
CA LYS A 57 8.14 4.81 -24.18
C LYS A 57 9.34 3.99 -23.71
N SER A 58 9.62 2.89 -24.40
CA SER A 58 10.70 1.95 -24.08
C SER A 58 11.23 1.29 -25.36
N LYS A 59 12.50 0.88 -25.34
CA LYS A 59 13.08 0.02 -26.40
C LYS A 59 12.77 -1.46 -26.21
N THR A 60 12.14 -1.81 -25.10
CA THR A 60 11.85 -3.19 -24.72
C THR A 60 10.39 -3.54 -24.99
N TYR A 61 10.17 -4.78 -25.43
CA TYR A 61 8.85 -5.41 -25.46
C TYR A 61 8.71 -6.36 -24.27
N LEU A 62 7.57 -6.29 -23.57
CA LEU A 62 7.28 -7.14 -22.42
C LEU A 62 6.02 -7.97 -22.66
N ASP A 63 6.01 -9.19 -22.12
CA ASP A 63 4.78 -9.96 -21.96
C ASP A 63 4.02 -9.47 -20.72
N VAL A 64 3.29 -8.37 -20.91
CA VAL A 64 2.52 -7.71 -19.84
C VAL A 64 1.42 -8.60 -19.28
N GLN A 65 0.91 -9.56 -20.07
CA GLN A 65 -0.08 -10.52 -19.60
C GLN A 65 0.56 -11.49 -18.60
N LYS A 66 1.70 -12.08 -18.97
CA LYS A 66 2.44 -12.97 -18.05
C LYS A 66 2.82 -12.25 -16.76
N ILE A 67 3.33 -11.02 -16.83
CA ILE A 67 3.69 -10.22 -15.65
C ILE A 67 2.48 -10.04 -14.73
N ALA A 68 1.32 -9.63 -15.27
CA ALA A 68 0.11 -9.47 -14.47
C ALA A 68 -0.31 -10.79 -13.79
N ARG A 69 -0.30 -11.90 -14.53
CA ARG A 69 -0.64 -13.23 -13.99
C ARG A 69 0.32 -13.68 -12.88
N ASP A 70 1.62 -13.46 -13.07
CA ASP A 70 2.65 -13.81 -12.08
C ASP A 70 2.45 -13.03 -10.77
N VAL A 71 2.11 -11.74 -10.86
CA VAL A 71 1.76 -10.91 -9.69
C VAL A 71 0.53 -11.46 -8.97
N ILE A 72 -0.55 -11.74 -9.71
CA ILE A 72 -1.81 -12.25 -9.14
C ILE A 72 -1.59 -13.60 -8.43
N ASN A 73 -0.83 -14.49 -9.06
CA ASN A 73 -0.46 -15.79 -8.50
C ASN A 73 0.41 -15.64 -7.24
N LYS A 74 1.36 -14.70 -7.23
CA LYS A 74 2.22 -14.40 -6.07
C LYS A 74 1.42 -13.87 -4.88
N ILE A 75 0.40 -13.03 -5.13
CA ILE A 75 -0.52 -12.53 -4.10
C ILE A 75 -1.32 -13.69 -3.49
N GLY A 76 -1.64 -14.73 -4.28
CA GLY A 76 -2.34 -15.93 -3.83
C GLY A 76 -3.75 -16.08 -4.39
N TYR A 77 -4.09 -15.34 -5.44
CA TYR A 77 -5.30 -15.55 -6.24
C TYR A 77 -5.06 -16.68 -7.25
N THR A 78 -5.10 -17.92 -6.77
CA THR A 78 -4.74 -19.13 -7.52
C THR A 78 -5.85 -20.18 -7.57
N LYS A 79 -7.03 -19.86 -7.05
CA LYS A 79 -8.20 -20.75 -7.01
C LYS A 79 -9.39 -20.06 -7.67
N SER A 80 -10.09 -20.77 -8.54
CA SER A 80 -11.31 -20.27 -9.20
C SER A 80 -12.43 -19.92 -8.21
N GLU A 81 -12.47 -20.57 -7.04
CA GLU A 81 -13.40 -20.28 -5.94
C GLU A 81 -13.27 -18.85 -5.40
N TYR A 82 -12.13 -18.20 -5.60
CA TYR A 82 -11.95 -16.79 -5.22
C TYR A 82 -12.54 -15.83 -6.26
N MET A 83 -13.05 -16.38 -7.39
CA MET A 83 -13.66 -15.67 -8.51
C MET A 83 -12.75 -14.63 -9.19
N PHE A 84 -11.47 -14.68 -8.84
CA PHE A 84 -10.35 -14.02 -9.47
C PHE A 84 -9.11 -14.92 -9.30
N ASP A 85 -8.58 -15.41 -10.41
CA ASP A 85 -7.47 -16.37 -10.46
C ASP A 85 -6.50 -15.98 -11.57
N GLY A 86 -5.21 -15.88 -11.25
CA GLY A 86 -4.16 -15.45 -12.17
C GLY A 86 -4.01 -16.36 -13.39
N ASN A 87 -4.41 -17.63 -13.30
CA ASN A 87 -4.31 -18.55 -14.44
C ASN A 87 -5.49 -18.44 -15.42
N SER A 88 -6.64 -17.94 -14.97
CA SER A 88 -7.89 -17.95 -15.76
C SER A 88 -8.48 -16.56 -16.03
N CYS A 89 -8.04 -15.51 -15.33
CA CYS A 89 -8.53 -14.16 -15.57
C CYS A 89 -8.20 -13.68 -17.00
N GLY A 90 -9.10 -12.89 -17.59
CA GLY A 90 -8.81 -12.16 -18.82
C GLY A 90 -7.82 -11.03 -18.53
N VAL A 91 -6.82 -10.87 -19.39
CA VAL A 91 -5.88 -9.72 -19.30
C VAL A 91 -5.92 -8.99 -20.63
N PHE A 92 -6.41 -7.76 -20.60
CA PHE A 92 -6.51 -6.87 -21.75
C PHE A 92 -5.50 -5.74 -21.60
N SER A 93 -4.71 -5.48 -22.65
CA SER A 93 -3.75 -4.38 -22.68
C SER A 93 -4.13 -3.37 -23.75
N SER A 94 -4.20 -2.10 -23.37
CA SER A 94 -4.31 -0.93 -24.24
C SER A 94 -3.18 0.07 -23.97
N ILE A 95 -2.01 -0.43 -23.52
CA ILE A 95 -0.81 0.40 -23.37
C ILE A 95 -0.37 0.90 -24.74
N HIS A 96 -0.11 2.21 -24.85
CA HIS A 96 0.36 2.84 -26.08
C HIS A 96 1.59 3.72 -25.83
N GLU A 97 2.18 4.26 -26.90
CA GLU A 97 3.31 5.16 -26.77
C GLU A 97 2.87 6.54 -26.24
N GLN A 98 3.73 7.19 -25.45
CA GLN A 98 3.48 8.53 -24.92
C GLN A 98 3.51 9.59 -26.03
N SER A 99 2.64 10.60 -25.96
CA SER A 99 2.61 11.71 -26.92
C SER A 99 3.97 12.41 -27.07
N GLN A 100 4.33 12.75 -28.31
CA GLN A 100 5.55 13.50 -28.62
C GLN A 100 5.54 14.93 -28.06
N ASP A 101 4.36 15.55 -27.90
CA ASP A 101 4.24 16.92 -27.39
C ASP A 101 4.61 17.04 -25.91
N ILE A 102 4.35 15.99 -25.11
CA ILE A 102 4.76 15.91 -23.70
C ILE A 102 6.28 15.72 -23.57
N ASN A 103 6.92 15.06 -24.55
CA ASN A 103 8.36 14.81 -24.51
C ASN A 103 9.21 16.10 -24.65
N GLN A 104 8.69 17.13 -25.33
CA GLN A 104 9.46 18.36 -25.62
C GLN A 104 9.85 19.16 -24.37
N GLY A 105 9.08 19.06 -23.27
CA GLY A 105 9.38 19.74 -22.01
C GLY A 105 10.34 18.99 -21.09
N VAL A 106 10.59 17.70 -21.36
CA VAL A 106 11.21 16.75 -20.41
C VAL A 106 12.55 16.21 -20.93
N ASP A 107 12.72 16.06 -22.23
CA ASP A 107 13.97 15.57 -22.82
C ASP A 107 14.96 16.73 -22.99
N ARG A 108 15.97 16.81 -22.12
CA ARG A 108 17.05 17.81 -22.18
C ARG A 108 18.40 17.10 -22.31
N ASP A 109 19.40 17.83 -22.80
CA ASP A 109 20.75 17.31 -23.06
C ASP A 109 21.45 16.72 -21.81
N SER A 110 21.03 17.11 -20.61
CA SER A 110 21.54 16.57 -19.33
C SER A 110 20.39 16.24 -18.37
N LYS A 111 20.56 15.18 -17.57
CA LYS A 111 19.55 14.70 -16.61
C LYS A 111 19.26 15.74 -15.53
N GLU A 112 20.26 16.51 -15.15
CA GLU A 112 20.18 17.58 -14.15
C GLU A 112 19.33 18.76 -14.64
N GLN A 113 19.15 18.90 -15.95
CA GLN A 113 18.30 19.93 -16.54
C GLN A 113 16.90 19.41 -16.87
N GLN A 114 16.58 18.15 -16.60
CA GLN A 114 15.24 17.61 -16.83
C GLN A 114 14.23 18.33 -15.93
N GLY A 115 13.25 19.01 -16.53
CA GLY A 115 12.15 19.63 -15.80
C GLY A 115 11.12 18.61 -15.32
N ALA A 116 10.26 19.03 -14.39
CA ALA A 116 9.13 18.22 -13.96
C ALA A 116 8.21 17.87 -15.15
N GLY A 117 7.84 16.59 -15.27
CA GLY A 117 6.95 16.12 -16.33
C GLY A 117 5.49 16.57 -16.19
N ASP A 118 5.11 17.04 -15.00
CA ASP A 118 3.81 17.62 -14.69
C ASP A 118 3.96 18.63 -13.55
N GLN A 119 2.96 19.48 -13.34
CA GLN A 119 2.84 20.25 -12.11
C GLN A 119 2.43 19.35 -10.94
N GLY A 120 2.81 19.72 -9.72
CA GLY A 120 2.31 19.00 -8.56
C GLY A 120 2.88 19.47 -7.23
N MET A 121 2.36 18.89 -6.16
CA MET A 121 2.79 19.13 -4.79
C MET A 121 3.17 17.78 -4.19
N MET A 122 4.22 17.72 -3.39
CA MET A 122 4.65 16.49 -2.73
C MET A 122 5.01 16.78 -1.28
N PHE A 123 4.71 15.81 -0.42
CA PHE A 123 4.93 15.94 1.01
C PHE A 123 5.79 14.81 1.55
N GLY A 124 6.78 15.20 2.36
CA GLY A 124 7.61 14.32 3.15
C GLY A 124 7.28 14.47 4.62
N TYR A 125 6.98 13.39 5.32
CA TYR A 125 6.67 13.45 6.75
C TYR A 125 7.51 12.44 7.51
N ALA A 126 7.92 12.79 8.73
CA ALA A 126 8.58 11.90 9.68
C ALA A 126 8.24 12.29 11.11
N THR A 127 8.20 11.30 12.00
CA THR A 127 7.94 11.46 13.45
C THR A 127 8.80 10.47 14.23
N LYS A 128 9.21 10.79 15.45
CA LYS A 128 10.01 9.91 16.31
C LYS A 128 9.21 8.81 17.01
N GLU A 129 7.90 8.70 16.74
CA GLU A 129 7.01 7.72 17.38
C GLU A 129 7.45 6.26 17.19
N THR A 130 8.13 5.96 16.08
CA THR A 130 8.60 4.61 15.76
C THR A 130 10.05 4.62 15.27
N GLU A 131 10.73 3.46 15.32
CA GLU A 131 12.12 3.33 14.86
C GLU A 131 12.30 3.53 13.35
N ASN A 132 11.23 3.34 12.56
CA ASN A 132 11.22 3.63 11.13
C ASN A 132 10.74 5.06 10.80
N PHE A 133 10.55 5.89 11.83
CA PHE A 133 10.12 7.29 11.75
C PHE A 133 8.76 7.50 11.06
N MET A 134 7.82 6.58 11.27
CA MET A 134 6.46 6.60 10.72
C MET A 134 5.43 6.90 11.83
N PRO A 135 4.25 7.43 11.49
CA PRO A 135 3.12 7.47 12.42
C PRO A 135 2.82 6.09 13.00
N LEU A 136 2.68 6.00 14.33
CA LEU A 136 2.50 4.71 15.01
C LEU A 136 1.24 3.97 14.54
N ALA A 137 0.12 4.68 14.38
CA ALA A 137 -1.15 4.07 13.97
C ALA A 137 -1.05 3.39 12.59
N LEU A 138 -0.37 4.04 11.63
CA LEU A 138 -0.16 3.47 10.30
C LEU A 138 0.83 2.31 10.35
N ASP A 139 1.96 2.48 11.05
CA ASP A 139 2.99 1.43 11.16
C ASP A 139 2.41 0.13 11.73
N LEU A 140 1.60 0.22 12.79
CA LEU A 140 0.90 -0.93 13.35
C LEU A 140 -0.13 -1.51 12.38
N SER A 141 -0.91 -0.67 11.69
CA SER A 141 -1.91 -1.13 10.70
C SER A 141 -1.23 -1.94 9.58
N HIS A 142 -0.09 -1.47 9.05
CA HIS A 142 0.70 -2.21 8.07
C HIS A 142 1.27 -3.52 8.63
N LYS A 143 1.93 -3.46 9.80
CA LYS A 143 2.56 -4.66 10.40
C LYS A 143 1.56 -5.78 10.66
N ILE A 144 0.33 -5.44 11.06
CA ILE A 144 -0.77 -6.41 11.22
C ILE A 144 -1.05 -7.15 9.91
N LEU A 145 -1.15 -6.44 8.78
CA LEU A 145 -1.49 -7.08 7.50
C LEU A 145 -0.29 -7.77 6.84
N VAL A 146 0.93 -7.28 7.06
CA VAL A 146 2.16 -7.99 6.64
C VAL A 146 2.24 -9.34 7.35
N GLU A 147 2.04 -9.35 8.67
CA GLU A 147 2.04 -10.60 9.45
C GLU A 147 0.89 -11.53 9.04
N LEU A 148 -0.30 -10.99 8.78
CA LEU A 148 -1.45 -11.78 8.34
C LEU A 148 -1.20 -12.41 6.96
N ALA A 149 -0.53 -11.69 6.06
CA ALA A 149 -0.12 -12.23 4.76
C ALA A 149 0.97 -13.32 4.89
N GLU A 150 1.91 -13.17 5.83
CA GLU A 150 2.89 -14.21 6.17
C GLU A 150 2.18 -15.47 6.68
N LEU A 151 1.31 -15.36 7.68
CA LEU A 151 0.52 -16.48 8.21
C LEU A 151 -0.29 -17.22 7.13
N ARG A 152 -0.92 -16.45 6.22
CA ARG A 152 -1.65 -17.02 5.07
C ARG A 152 -0.73 -17.80 4.14
N LYS A 153 0.47 -17.27 3.83
CA LYS A 153 1.43 -17.89 2.91
C LYS A 153 2.11 -19.12 3.53
N GLU A 154 2.36 -19.08 4.84
CA GLU A 154 2.82 -20.24 5.62
C GLU A 154 1.79 -21.36 5.60
N ASN A 155 0.50 -21.01 5.59
CA ASN A 155 -0.64 -21.92 5.50
C ASN A 155 -0.56 -23.08 6.51
N ASN A 156 -0.23 -22.75 7.76
CA ASN A 156 -0.01 -23.71 8.84
C ASN A 156 -0.93 -23.46 10.05
N GLU A 157 -0.69 -22.40 10.82
CA GLU A 157 -1.47 -22.12 12.04
C GLU A 157 -2.91 -21.64 11.72
N ILE A 158 -3.07 -20.85 10.66
CA ILE A 158 -4.37 -20.33 10.20
C ILE A 158 -4.53 -20.63 8.70
N THR A 159 -5.19 -21.75 8.38
CA THR A 159 -5.22 -22.32 7.01
C THR A 159 -6.37 -21.83 6.13
N TYR A 160 -7.32 -21.09 6.69
CA TYR A 160 -8.51 -20.63 5.99
C TYR A 160 -8.37 -19.22 5.40
N LEU A 161 -7.24 -18.54 5.58
CA LEU A 161 -7.08 -17.14 5.17
C LEU A 161 -7.04 -17.00 3.65
N ARG A 162 -7.75 -15.99 3.13
CA ARG A 162 -7.70 -15.58 1.72
C ARG A 162 -6.96 -14.23 1.56
N PRO A 163 -6.57 -13.82 0.34
CA PRO A 163 -5.65 -12.69 0.17
C PRO A 163 -6.18 -11.32 0.65
N ASP A 164 -7.48 -11.02 0.52
CA ASP A 164 -8.03 -9.70 0.83
C ASP A 164 -8.18 -9.50 2.35
N SER A 165 -7.67 -8.39 2.88
CA SER A 165 -7.84 -8.02 4.29
C SER A 165 -7.58 -6.54 4.52
N LYS A 166 -8.12 -6.02 5.63
CA LYS A 166 -8.04 -4.63 6.06
C LYS A 166 -7.73 -4.57 7.55
N SER A 167 -6.95 -3.58 7.95
CA SER A 167 -6.64 -3.30 9.35
C SER A 167 -6.86 -1.83 9.64
N GLN A 168 -7.22 -1.51 10.88
CA GLN A 168 -7.33 -0.14 11.36
C GLN A 168 -6.89 -0.09 12.82
N VAL A 169 -6.09 0.90 13.17
CA VAL A 169 -5.58 1.08 14.53
C VAL A 169 -5.88 2.49 15.00
N THR A 170 -6.53 2.59 16.16
CA THR A 170 -6.81 3.86 16.84
C THR A 170 -5.90 4.00 18.04
N ILE A 171 -5.12 5.08 18.08
CA ILE A 171 -4.22 5.42 19.19
C ILE A 171 -4.79 6.61 19.94
N GLU A 172 -4.78 6.55 21.26
CA GLU A 172 -5.01 7.70 22.13
C GLU A 172 -3.70 8.42 22.38
N TYR A 173 -3.67 9.72 22.11
CA TYR A 173 -2.52 10.59 22.33
C TYR A 173 -2.76 11.52 23.51
N THR A 174 -1.69 11.83 24.23
CA THR A 174 -1.66 12.89 25.24
C THR A 174 -1.71 14.28 24.61
N ASP A 175 -1.90 15.31 25.44
CA ASP A 175 -1.84 16.73 25.07
C ASP A 175 -0.52 17.12 24.39
N ASN A 176 0.56 16.40 24.66
CA ASN A 176 1.90 16.64 24.13
C ASN A 176 2.22 15.75 22.91
N ASN A 177 1.20 15.23 22.22
CA ASN A 177 1.35 14.38 21.03
C ASN A 177 2.13 13.06 21.26
N VAL A 178 2.12 12.55 22.49
CA VAL A 178 2.76 11.26 22.83
C VAL A 178 1.71 10.14 22.84
N PRO A 179 1.93 9.00 22.14
CA PRO A 179 1.07 7.82 22.22
C PRO A 179 0.90 7.35 23.67
N LEU A 180 -0.34 7.28 24.14
CA LEU A 180 -0.70 6.85 25.49
C LEU A 180 -1.08 5.37 25.53
N ARG A 181 -1.96 4.93 24.61
CA ARG A 181 -2.38 3.53 24.47
C ARG A 181 -3.00 3.27 23.10
N ILE A 182 -3.08 2.00 22.73
CA ILE A 182 -3.96 1.55 21.65
C ILE A 182 -5.38 1.47 22.22
N LYS A 183 -6.34 2.11 21.54
CA LYS A 183 -7.75 2.08 21.95
C LYS A 183 -8.50 0.96 21.24
N ASP A 184 -8.43 0.94 19.92
CA ASP A 184 -9.20 0.03 19.06
C ASP A 184 -8.28 -0.59 18.01
N ILE A 185 -8.44 -1.89 17.76
CA ILE A 185 -7.85 -2.60 16.62
C ILE A 185 -8.98 -3.26 15.84
N VAL A 186 -9.09 -2.94 14.55
CA VAL A 186 -9.99 -3.60 13.62
C VAL A 186 -9.18 -4.48 12.68
N VAL A 187 -9.61 -5.72 12.49
CA VAL A 187 -9.10 -6.62 11.45
C VAL A 187 -10.27 -7.25 10.73
N SER A 188 -10.38 -6.97 9.43
CA SER A 188 -11.33 -7.65 8.55
C SER A 188 -10.53 -8.50 7.58
N THR A 189 -10.62 -9.82 7.70
CA THR A 189 -9.88 -10.73 6.84
C THR A 189 -10.81 -11.60 6.02
N GLN A 190 -10.50 -11.74 4.74
CA GLN A 190 -11.16 -12.69 3.85
C GLN A 190 -10.79 -14.11 4.28
N HIS A 191 -11.74 -15.04 4.17
CA HIS A 191 -11.55 -16.42 4.60
C HIS A 191 -12.35 -17.43 3.77
N ASP A 192 -11.94 -18.70 3.81
CA ASP A 192 -12.73 -19.82 3.33
C ASP A 192 -14.02 -20.00 4.15
N ASP A 193 -15.02 -20.64 3.55
CA ASP A 193 -16.22 -21.08 4.26
C ASP A 193 -15.95 -22.46 4.86
N PHE A 194 -15.47 -22.50 6.11
CA PHE A 194 -14.88 -23.71 6.72
C PHE A 194 -15.65 -24.25 7.94
N GLY A 195 -16.63 -23.51 8.44
CA GLY A 195 -17.34 -23.85 9.68
C GLY A 195 -18.78 -24.29 9.43
N PRO A 196 -19.44 -24.86 10.45
CA PRO A 196 -20.82 -25.33 10.34
C PRO A 196 -21.84 -24.18 10.27
N ASN A 197 -21.46 -22.98 10.75
CA ASN A 197 -22.26 -21.75 10.68
C ASN A 197 -21.36 -20.51 10.84
N ASP A 198 -21.91 -19.35 10.49
CA ASP A 198 -21.20 -18.06 10.51
C ASP A 198 -20.71 -17.68 11.92
N GLU A 199 -21.49 -17.95 12.98
CA GLU A 199 -21.12 -17.62 14.37
C GLU A 199 -19.86 -18.36 14.84
N ALA A 200 -19.81 -19.68 14.61
CA ALA A 200 -18.66 -20.51 14.96
C ALA A 200 -17.40 -20.13 14.17
N MET A 201 -17.54 -19.79 12.88
CA MET A 201 -16.42 -19.30 12.07
C MET A 201 -15.90 -17.97 12.61
N LEU A 202 -16.77 -17.00 12.87
CA LEU A 202 -16.38 -15.68 13.36
C LEU A 202 -15.74 -15.76 14.75
N ALA A 203 -16.23 -16.64 15.62
CA ALA A 203 -15.61 -16.90 16.92
C ALA A 203 -14.19 -17.47 16.78
N LYS A 204 -13.99 -18.45 15.88
CA LYS A 204 -12.66 -19.00 15.58
C LYS A 204 -11.74 -17.94 14.98
N ILE A 205 -12.21 -17.17 13.99
CA ILE A 205 -11.42 -16.10 13.37
C ILE A 205 -11.01 -15.06 14.41
N LYS A 206 -11.94 -14.62 15.26
CA LYS A 206 -11.63 -13.68 16.34
C LYS A 206 -10.59 -14.24 17.30
N ASN A 207 -10.73 -15.51 17.70
CA ASN A 207 -9.76 -16.17 18.56
C ASN A 207 -8.38 -16.20 17.90
N ASP A 208 -8.27 -16.72 16.68
CA ASP A 208 -6.99 -16.89 15.99
C ASP A 208 -6.29 -15.55 15.72
N ILE A 209 -7.04 -14.49 15.39
CA ILE A 209 -6.48 -13.14 15.27
C ILE A 209 -5.90 -12.66 16.61
N ILE A 210 -6.62 -12.84 17.72
CA ILE A 210 -6.18 -12.35 19.04
C ILE A 210 -5.06 -13.22 19.63
N THR A 211 -5.09 -14.54 19.43
CA THR A 211 -4.16 -15.48 20.09
C THR A 211 -2.97 -15.89 19.23
N VAL A 212 -3.01 -15.65 17.92
CA VAL A 212 -1.93 -16.00 16.99
C VAL A 212 -1.37 -14.76 16.30
N LEU A 213 -2.20 -14.01 15.56
CA LEU A 213 -1.73 -12.85 14.78
C LEU A 213 -1.16 -11.74 15.68
N ILE A 214 -1.95 -11.27 16.66
CA ILE A 214 -1.55 -10.15 17.51
C ILE A 214 -0.25 -10.45 18.30
N PRO A 215 -0.08 -11.64 18.92
CA PRO A 215 1.19 -12.00 19.56
C PRO A 215 2.40 -12.00 18.61
N ARG A 216 2.24 -12.47 17.36
CA ARG A 216 3.33 -12.42 16.36
C ARG A 216 3.69 -10.98 16.00
N VAL A 217 2.70 -10.11 15.83
CA VAL A 217 2.92 -8.67 15.62
C VAL A 217 3.66 -8.08 16.81
N ILE A 218 3.17 -8.29 18.04
CA ILE A 218 3.78 -7.78 19.28
C ILE A 218 5.24 -8.25 19.38
N ALA A 219 5.54 -9.51 19.10
CA ALA A 219 6.90 -10.06 19.20
C ALA A 219 7.93 -9.24 18.40
N LYS A 220 7.54 -8.75 17.21
CA LYS A 220 8.36 -7.96 16.28
C LYS A 220 8.47 -6.46 16.64
N LEU A 221 7.81 -5.99 17.69
CA LEU A 221 7.83 -4.57 18.10
C LEU A 221 8.90 -4.27 19.17
N PRO A 222 9.40 -3.02 19.22
CA PRO A 222 10.28 -2.58 20.31
C PRO A 222 9.51 -2.48 21.63
N ALA A 223 10.24 -2.59 22.75
CA ALA A 223 9.64 -2.58 24.10
C ALA A 223 8.80 -1.32 24.38
N SER A 224 9.21 -0.17 23.84
CA SER A 224 8.50 1.11 23.95
C SER A 224 7.11 1.11 23.32
N ILE A 225 6.86 0.24 22.35
CA ILE A 225 5.54 0.09 21.71
C ILE A 225 4.77 -1.09 22.30
N LYS A 226 5.47 -2.17 22.69
CA LYS A 226 4.86 -3.34 23.36
C LYS A 226 4.04 -2.94 24.59
N VAL A 227 4.50 -1.96 25.37
CA VAL A 227 3.79 -1.46 26.56
C VAL A 227 2.41 -0.87 26.26
N LEU A 228 2.15 -0.47 25.02
CA LEU A 228 0.85 0.08 24.60
C LEU A 228 -0.21 -1.02 24.37
N PHE A 229 0.22 -2.29 24.26
CA PHE A 229 -0.66 -3.45 24.16
C PHE A 229 -1.09 -3.91 25.55
N ASN A 230 -2.27 -3.46 25.98
CA ASN A 230 -2.85 -3.79 27.28
C ASN A 230 -4.23 -4.46 27.14
N ASP A 231 -4.80 -4.90 28.27
CA ASP A 231 -6.08 -5.61 28.31
C ASP A 231 -7.31 -4.72 28.01
N ALA A 232 -7.12 -3.41 27.83
CA ALA A 232 -8.19 -2.46 27.54
C ALA A 232 -8.39 -2.20 26.03
N ILE A 233 -7.63 -2.86 25.15
CA ILE A 233 -7.82 -2.75 23.70
C ILE A 233 -9.14 -3.39 23.29
N ILE A 234 -9.92 -2.66 22.51
CA ILE A 234 -11.14 -3.18 21.89
C ILE A 234 -10.77 -3.79 20.53
N TYR A 235 -10.99 -5.11 20.40
CA TYR A 235 -10.76 -5.84 19.15
C TYR A 235 -12.06 -6.03 18.37
N HIS A 236 -12.10 -5.48 17.16
CA HIS A 236 -13.15 -5.69 16.17
C HIS A 236 -12.64 -6.61 15.06
N VAL A 237 -12.94 -7.90 15.16
CA VAL A 237 -12.54 -8.89 14.14
C VAL A 237 -13.74 -9.28 13.30
N ASN A 238 -13.66 -9.07 11.99
CA ASN A 238 -14.74 -9.26 11.01
C ASN A 238 -16.10 -8.71 11.49
N PRO A 239 -16.18 -7.41 11.88
CA PRO A 239 -17.38 -6.84 12.52
C PRO A 239 -18.62 -6.84 11.63
N THR A 240 -18.45 -6.97 10.30
CA THR A 240 -19.56 -7.03 9.32
C THR A 240 -20.07 -8.45 9.08
N GLY A 241 -19.57 -9.45 9.83
CA GLY A 241 -19.87 -10.85 9.62
C GLY A 241 -18.87 -11.51 8.66
N LYS A 242 -19.30 -12.58 7.97
CA LYS A 242 -18.42 -13.36 7.10
C LYS A 242 -17.86 -12.53 5.95
N PHE A 243 -16.63 -12.84 5.55
CA PHE A 243 -15.94 -12.21 4.43
C PHE A 243 -15.38 -13.29 3.50
N VAL A 244 -16.26 -14.04 2.84
CA VAL A 244 -15.87 -15.14 1.94
C VAL A 244 -15.53 -14.63 0.54
N ILE A 245 -16.36 -13.70 0.03
CA ILE A 245 -16.18 -13.03 -1.26
C ILE A 245 -15.35 -11.76 -1.03
N GLY A 246 -14.24 -11.62 -1.76
CA GLY A 246 -13.32 -10.49 -1.66
C GLY A 246 -12.46 -10.36 -2.92
N GLY A 247 -11.42 -9.52 -2.87
CA GLY A 247 -10.58 -9.24 -4.03
C GLY A 247 -11.35 -8.57 -5.17
N PRO A 248 -10.85 -8.69 -6.41
CA PRO A 248 -11.47 -8.05 -7.58
C PRO A 248 -12.90 -8.50 -7.92
N HIS A 249 -13.34 -9.64 -7.38
CA HIS A 249 -14.75 -10.04 -7.49
C HIS A 249 -15.65 -9.31 -6.48
N GLY A 250 -15.13 -9.04 -5.27
CA GLY A 250 -15.86 -8.31 -4.24
C GLY A 250 -15.90 -6.80 -4.44
N ASP A 251 -14.90 -6.22 -5.11
CA ASP A 251 -14.82 -4.79 -5.41
C ASP A 251 -13.89 -4.52 -6.60
N THR A 252 -14.13 -3.44 -7.35
CA THR A 252 -13.26 -3.03 -8.46
C THR A 252 -12.05 -2.27 -7.92
N GLY A 253 -10.85 -2.66 -8.38
CA GLY A 253 -9.59 -2.04 -7.99
C GLY A 253 -9.02 -1.17 -9.08
N LEU A 254 -8.42 -0.04 -8.70
CA LEU A 254 -7.67 0.82 -9.59
C LEU A 254 -6.34 1.25 -8.95
N THR A 255 -5.32 1.40 -9.78
CA THR A 255 -4.03 1.98 -9.38
C THR A 255 -4.21 3.35 -8.75
N GLY A 256 -3.44 3.65 -7.71
CA GLY A 256 -3.43 4.96 -7.07
C GLY A 256 -4.68 5.29 -6.23
N ARG A 257 -5.46 4.28 -5.81
CA ARG A 257 -6.64 4.49 -4.94
C ARG A 257 -6.38 4.23 -3.46
N LYS A 258 -5.11 4.07 -3.09
CA LYS A 258 -4.65 3.85 -1.71
C LYS A 258 -3.53 4.81 -1.29
N ILE A 259 -3.47 6.01 -1.87
CA ILE A 259 -2.40 7.00 -1.66
C ILE A 259 -2.15 7.40 -0.19
N ILE A 260 -3.18 7.39 0.67
CA ILE A 260 -3.00 7.68 2.11
C ILE A 260 -2.42 6.46 2.85
N VAL A 261 -2.78 5.25 2.43
CA VAL A 261 -2.17 4.00 2.91
C VAL A 261 -0.73 3.89 2.42
N ASP A 262 -0.40 4.40 1.23
CA ASP A 262 0.96 4.43 0.69
C ASP A 262 1.89 5.45 1.36
N THR A 263 1.33 6.39 2.11
CA THR A 263 2.08 7.51 2.69
C THR A 263 2.05 7.47 4.21
N TYR A 264 1.23 8.30 4.84
CA TYR A 264 1.35 8.61 6.27
C TYR A 264 0.04 8.38 7.03
N GLY A 265 -0.93 7.69 6.43
CA GLY A 265 -2.10 7.20 7.16
C GLY A 265 -2.97 8.30 7.76
N GLY A 266 -2.96 9.48 7.12
CA GLY A 266 -3.68 10.68 7.54
C GLY A 266 -2.85 11.67 8.36
N LYS A 267 -1.64 11.30 8.84
CA LYS A 267 -0.69 12.26 9.42
C LYS A 267 0.04 13.03 8.31
N GLY A 268 0.62 14.17 8.66
CA GLY A 268 1.28 15.03 7.69
C GLY A 268 0.30 15.58 6.66
N ALA A 269 0.63 15.44 5.37
CA ALA A 269 -0.21 15.87 4.26
C ALA A 269 0.04 15.01 3.02
N HIS A 270 -0.80 15.19 2.00
CA HIS A 270 -0.69 14.49 0.72
C HIS A 270 -0.93 15.46 -0.43
N GLY A 271 -0.16 15.33 -1.51
CA GLY A 271 -0.21 16.24 -2.66
C GLY A 271 -1.16 15.83 -3.78
N GLY A 272 -1.64 14.59 -3.75
CA GLY A 272 -2.67 14.04 -4.63
C GLY A 272 -2.16 13.03 -5.65
N GLY A 273 -0.89 13.09 -6.02
CA GLY A 273 -0.27 12.16 -6.98
C GLY A 273 -0.10 10.74 -6.42
N ALA A 274 -0.51 9.73 -7.19
CA ALA A 274 -0.22 8.32 -6.93
C ALA A 274 1.23 7.95 -7.30
N PHE A 275 1.73 6.83 -6.76
CA PHE A 275 3.11 6.36 -6.96
C PHE A 275 3.23 5.21 -7.95
N SER A 276 2.42 4.16 -7.78
CA SER A 276 2.56 2.93 -8.56
C SER A 276 2.30 3.17 -10.04
N GLY A 277 2.99 2.42 -10.90
CA GLY A 277 2.87 2.57 -12.35
C GLY A 277 3.66 3.73 -12.97
N LYS A 278 4.31 4.56 -12.16
CA LYS A 278 5.10 5.71 -12.63
C LYS A 278 6.60 5.46 -12.53
N ASP A 279 7.35 5.76 -13.59
CA ASP A 279 8.83 5.74 -13.51
C ASP A 279 9.39 6.88 -12.63
N PRO A 280 10.65 6.78 -12.16
CA PRO A 280 11.26 7.76 -11.26
C PRO A 280 11.33 9.20 -11.78
N SER A 281 11.11 9.44 -13.08
CA SER A 281 11.10 10.79 -13.64
C SER A 281 9.77 11.53 -13.42
N LYS A 282 8.74 10.88 -12.86
CA LYS A 282 7.49 11.52 -12.44
C LYS A 282 7.64 12.04 -11.02
N VAL A 283 7.57 13.37 -10.87
CA VAL A 283 7.82 14.06 -9.58
C VAL A 283 6.86 13.64 -8.47
N ASP A 284 5.63 13.22 -8.80
CA ASP A 284 4.69 12.65 -7.83
C ASP A 284 5.31 11.53 -6.99
N ARG A 285 6.14 10.69 -7.60
CA ARG A 285 6.83 9.58 -6.94
C ARG A 285 8.17 10.02 -6.39
N SER A 286 9.05 10.55 -7.24
CA SER A 286 10.44 10.82 -6.86
C SER A 286 10.59 11.98 -5.87
N ALA A 287 9.83 13.07 -6.01
CA ALA A 287 9.90 14.19 -5.08
C ALA A 287 9.21 13.87 -3.74
N ALA A 288 8.15 13.04 -3.73
CA ALA A 288 7.58 12.50 -2.49
C ALA A 288 8.60 11.63 -1.74
N TYR A 289 9.35 10.80 -2.46
CA TYR A 289 10.41 9.97 -1.87
C TYR A 289 11.58 10.82 -1.36
N ALA A 290 11.99 11.85 -2.11
CA ALA A 290 13.05 12.77 -1.72
C ALA A 290 12.65 13.57 -0.46
N THR A 291 11.44 14.11 -0.41
CA THR A 291 10.95 14.84 0.76
C THR A 291 10.81 13.92 1.98
N ARG A 292 10.36 12.66 1.81
CA ARG A 292 10.39 11.65 2.89
C ARG A 292 11.82 11.41 3.38
N HIS A 293 12.78 11.27 2.47
CA HIS A 293 14.19 11.08 2.82
C HIS A 293 14.71 12.26 3.66
N ILE A 294 14.44 13.50 3.25
CA ILE A 294 14.87 14.70 4.00
C ILE A 294 14.21 14.73 5.38
N ALA A 295 12.88 14.57 5.47
CA ALA A 295 12.14 14.62 6.73
C ALA A 295 12.65 13.54 7.70
N LYS A 296 12.83 12.31 7.21
CA LYS A 296 13.34 11.18 8.01
C LYS A 296 14.74 11.47 8.58
N ASN A 297 15.66 11.97 7.75
CA ASN A 297 17.03 12.26 8.20
C ASN A 297 17.08 13.40 9.21
N LEU A 298 16.26 14.44 9.05
CA LEU A 298 16.21 15.55 10.02
C LEU A 298 15.68 15.09 11.39
N VAL A 299 14.63 14.27 11.42
CA VAL A 299 14.12 13.68 12.68
C VAL A 299 15.16 12.73 13.28
N ALA A 300 15.79 11.87 12.47
CA ALA A 300 16.84 10.96 12.92
C ALA A 300 18.07 11.69 13.49
N ALA A 301 18.40 12.87 12.96
CA ALA A 301 19.49 13.72 13.44
C ALA A 301 19.13 14.51 14.72
N GLY A 302 17.89 14.40 15.22
CA GLY A 302 17.45 15.10 16.43
C GLY A 302 17.13 16.58 16.21
N VAL A 303 16.90 17.01 14.96
CA VAL A 303 16.55 18.41 14.65
C VAL A 303 15.17 18.77 15.20
N ALA A 304 14.21 17.85 15.09
CA ALA A 304 12.89 17.95 15.68
C ALA A 304 12.29 16.55 15.88
N ASP A 305 11.27 16.46 16.73
CA ASP A 305 10.55 15.22 17.00
C ASP A 305 9.62 14.80 15.84
N GLU A 306 9.16 15.77 15.05
CA GLU A 306 8.21 15.62 13.97
C GLU A 306 8.48 16.68 12.90
N ILE A 307 8.53 16.27 11.62
CA ILE A 307 8.84 17.16 10.50
C ILE A 307 7.91 16.87 9.32
N LEU A 308 7.33 17.93 8.76
CA LEU A 308 6.62 17.94 7.49
C LEU A 308 7.36 18.85 6.51
N ILE A 309 7.62 18.34 5.31
CA ILE A 309 8.26 19.05 4.21
C ILE A 309 7.29 19.07 3.05
N GLN A 310 7.15 20.22 2.41
CA GLN A 310 6.42 20.37 1.16
C GLN A 310 7.38 20.85 0.07
N VAL A 311 7.25 20.28 -1.12
CA VAL A 311 7.81 20.83 -2.36
C VAL A 311 6.69 20.93 -3.40
N SER A 312 6.86 21.83 -4.35
CA SER A 312 5.97 21.94 -5.51
C SER A 312 6.82 22.02 -6.78
N TYR A 313 6.24 21.65 -7.91
CA TYR A 313 6.87 21.83 -9.21
C TYR A 313 5.87 22.43 -10.19
N ALA A 314 6.36 23.29 -11.07
CA ALA A 314 5.66 23.69 -12.29
C ALA A 314 6.15 22.82 -13.46
N ILE A 315 5.26 22.48 -14.39
CA ILE A 315 5.59 21.66 -15.56
C ILE A 315 6.76 22.27 -16.37
N GLY A 316 7.75 21.44 -16.70
CA GLY A 316 8.95 21.84 -17.45
C GLY A 316 10.00 22.64 -16.65
N VAL A 317 9.74 22.93 -15.37
CA VAL A 317 10.69 23.64 -14.48
C VAL A 317 11.49 22.62 -13.66
N VAL A 318 12.80 22.86 -13.55
CA VAL A 318 13.76 21.95 -12.87
C VAL A 318 13.77 22.18 -11.37
N GLU A 319 13.78 23.44 -10.95
CA GLU A 319 13.83 23.82 -9.54
C GLU A 319 12.40 23.85 -8.94
N PRO A 320 12.22 23.39 -7.68
CA PRO A 320 10.94 23.41 -6.97
C PRO A 320 10.48 24.81 -6.54
#